data_AF-A0A537Z7K5-F1
#
_entry.id   AF-A0A537Z7K5-F1
#
_cell.length_a   1.000
_cell.length_b   1.000
_cell.length_c   1.000
_cell.angle_alpha   90.00
_cell.angle_beta   90.00
_cell.angle_gamma   90.00
#
_symmetry.space_group_name_H-M   'P 1'
#
loop_
_entity.id
_entity.type
_entity.pdbx_description
1 polymer ?
#
loop_
_entity_poly.entity_id
_entity_poly.type
_entity_poly.pdbx_seq_one_letter_code
_entity_poly.pdbx_strand_id
1 'polypeptide(L)'
;MRRRGARDEGGFVALELVLGVAVLLFPASMLVVTLPRWSERQSTGRAIAREVARDTAVAGICDLDRARTIARVMSENLGVAAADVSVQLDCWPGAPLARNTAVTASVTVAMPAVAIPGVADVGAWSWTARHREPVDPYRSIP
;
A
#
# COMPACT_ATOMS: atom_id res chain seq x y z
N MET A 1 66.85 29.70 -4.68
CA MET A 1 66.21 28.41 -4.36
C MET A 1 64.70 28.58 -4.41
N ARG A 2 64.03 28.02 -5.42
CA ARG A 2 62.55 28.05 -5.57
C ARG A 2 62.02 26.66 -5.21
N ARG A 3 61.47 26.49 -4.00
CA ARG A 3 60.69 25.29 -3.65
C ARG A 3 59.32 25.40 -4.31
N ARG A 4 59.07 24.60 -5.34
CA ARG A 4 57.73 24.39 -5.90
C ARG A 4 56.98 23.48 -4.94
N GLY A 5 55.91 23.99 -4.33
CA GLY A 5 54.95 23.16 -3.61
C GLY A 5 54.27 22.22 -4.60
N ALA A 6 54.41 20.91 -4.38
CA ALA A 6 53.57 19.93 -5.04
C ALA A 6 52.14 20.20 -4.57
N ARG A 7 51.27 20.57 -5.53
CA ARG A 7 49.87 20.86 -5.23
C ARG A 7 49.14 19.54 -4.99
N ASP A 8 48.43 19.51 -3.87
CA ASP A 8 47.60 18.42 -3.34
C ASP A 8 46.28 18.27 -4.13
N GLU A 9 46.36 18.26 -5.47
CA GLU A 9 45.18 18.30 -6.36
C GLU A 9 44.47 16.94 -6.48
N GLY A 10 45.14 15.83 -6.16
CA GLY A 10 44.56 14.48 -6.24
C GLY A 10 43.52 14.17 -5.14
N GLY A 11 43.60 14.83 -3.99
CA GLY A 11 42.69 14.59 -2.87
C GLY A 11 41.25 15.08 -3.13
N PHE A 12 41.10 16.17 -3.89
CA PHE A 12 39.79 16.72 -4.24
C PHE A 12 39.03 15.84 -5.23
N VAL A 13 39.70 15.27 -6.23
CA VAL A 13 39.06 14.42 -7.26
C VAL A 13 38.49 13.14 -6.66
N ALA A 14 39.22 12.52 -5.72
CA ALA A 14 38.73 11.32 -5.03
C ALA A 14 37.49 11.62 -4.19
N LEU A 15 37.47 12.75 -3.47
CA LEU A 15 36.33 13.18 -2.67
C LEU A 15 35.11 13.53 -3.53
N GLU A 16 35.28 14.25 -4.64
CA GLU A 16 34.21 14.59 -5.57
C GLU A 16 33.59 13.33 -6.20
N LEU A 17 34.41 12.36 -6.59
CA LEU A 17 33.92 11.09 -7.13
C LEU A 17 33.11 10.32 -6.10
N VAL A 18 33.63 10.18 -4.88
CA VAL A 18 32.93 9.48 -3.78
C VAL A 18 31.62 10.18 -3.45
N LEU A 19 31.61 11.52 -3.40
CA LEU A 19 30.40 12.29 -3.15
C LEU A 19 29.38 12.10 -4.28
N GLY A 20 29.80 12.16 -5.54
CA GLY A 20 28.93 11.95 -6.69
C GLY A 20 28.31 10.55 -6.70
N VAL A 21 29.09 9.52 -6.37
CA VAL A 21 28.59 8.15 -6.25
C VAL A 21 27.62 8.03 -5.07
N ALA A 22 27.95 8.59 -3.91
CA ALA A 22 27.08 8.55 -2.73
C ALA A 22 25.73 9.24 -2.99
N VAL A 23 25.74 10.40 -3.66
CA VAL A 23 24.53 11.14 -4.04
C VAL A 23 23.63 10.32 -4.99
N LEU A 24 24.21 9.50 -5.86
CA LEU A 24 23.43 8.62 -6.74
C LEU A 24 22.95 7.34 -6.05
N LEU A 25 23.80 6.70 -5.24
CA LEU A 25 23.47 5.44 -4.59
C LEU A 25 22.50 5.60 -3.41
N PHE A 26 22.56 6.73 -2.70
CA PHE A 26 21.70 6.98 -1.55
C PHE A 26 20.20 6.91 -1.88
N PRO A 27 19.64 7.68 -2.84
CA PRO A 27 18.21 7.60 -3.19
C PRO A 27 17.84 6.22 -3.77
N ALA A 28 18.73 5.60 -4.55
CA ALA A 28 18.50 4.26 -5.08
C ALA A 28 18.36 3.23 -3.94
N SER A 29 19.22 3.31 -2.92
CA SER A 29 19.17 2.41 -1.76
C SER A 29 17.89 2.62 -0.92
N MET A 30 17.45 3.87 -0.74
CA MET A 30 16.18 4.17 -0.07
C MET A 30 14.99 3.58 -0.82
N LEU A 31 14.99 3.67 -2.16
CA LEU A 31 13.94 3.11 -2.98
C LEU A 31 13.87 1.58 -2.84
N VAL A 32 15.03 0.91 -2.87
CA VAL A 32 15.14 -0.54 -2.68
C VAL A 32 14.58 -1.00 -1.32
N VAL A 33 14.83 -0.24 -0.26
CA VAL A 33 14.30 -0.57 1.09
C VAL A 33 12.78 -0.32 1.19
N THR A 34 12.24 0.60 0.39
CA THR A 34 10.82 0.98 0.44
C THR A 34 9.94 0.06 -0.40
N LEU A 35 10.43 -0.43 -1.54
CA LEU A 35 9.66 -1.27 -2.48
C LEU A 35 9.00 -2.50 -1.83
N PRO A 36 9.67 -3.28 -0.96
CA PRO A 36 9.03 -4.43 -0.29
C PRO A 36 7.80 -4.03 0.51
N ARG A 37 7.85 -2.92 1.26
CA ARG A 37 6.72 -2.43 2.06
C ARG A 37 5.52 -2.05 1.21
N TRP A 38 5.75 -1.48 0.04
CA TRP A 38 4.68 -1.18 -0.92
C TRP A 38 4.04 -2.46 -1.46
N SER A 39 4.87 -3.44 -1.85
CA SER A 39 4.40 -4.74 -2.34
C SER A 39 3.55 -5.47 -1.29
N GLU A 40 4.02 -5.48 -0.04
CA GLU A 40 3.30 -6.07 1.10
C GLU A 40 1.93 -5.38 1.32
N ARG A 41 1.88 -4.05 1.36
CA ARG A 41 0.62 -3.31 1.52
C ARG A 41 -0.36 -3.55 0.37
N GLN A 42 0.12 -3.67 -0.87
CA GLN A 42 -0.73 -4.02 -2.00
C GLN A 42 -1.29 -5.45 -1.88
N SER A 43 -0.46 -6.42 -1.49
CA SER A 43 -0.91 -7.80 -1.26
C SER A 43 -1.97 -7.85 -0.16
N THR A 44 -1.74 -7.16 0.95
CA THR A 44 -2.70 -7.01 2.05
C THR A 44 -4.02 -6.40 1.57
N GLY A 45 -3.99 -5.30 0.81
CA GLY A 45 -5.21 -4.70 0.26
C GLY A 45 -6.01 -5.66 -0.63
N ARG A 46 -5.34 -6.47 -1.47
CA ARG A 46 -6.01 -7.49 -2.30
C ARG A 46 -6.62 -8.60 -1.45
N ALA A 47 -5.91 -9.07 -0.43
CA ALA A 47 -6.40 -10.11 0.47
C ALA A 47 -7.65 -9.65 1.23
N ILE A 48 -7.62 -8.43 1.78
CA ILE A 48 -8.76 -7.83 2.48
C ILE A 48 -9.94 -7.65 1.51
N ALA A 49 -9.71 -7.13 0.30
CA ALA A 49 -10.78 -6.93 -0.68
C ALA A 49 -11.47 -8.25 -1.03
N ARG A 50 -10.70 -9.32 -1.23
CA ARG A 50 -11.24 -10.65 -1.50
C ARG A 50 -12.07 -11.18 -0.33
N GLU A 51 -11.53 -11.11 0.88
CA GLU A 51 -12.22 -11.67 2.05
C GLU A 51 -13.50 -10.89 2.39
N VAL A 52 -13.46 -9.56 2.32
CA VAL A 52 -14.63 -8.71 2.53
C VAL A 52 -15.72 -8.98 1.49
N ALA A 53 -15.37 -9.05 0.21
CA ALA A 53 -16.33 -9.36 -0.85
C ALA A 53 -16.95 -10.74 -0.64
N ARG A 54 -16.14 -11.74 -0.26
CA ARG A 54 -16.59 -13.10 0.02
C ARG A 54 -17.53 -13.18 1.22
N ASP A 55 -17.15 -12.61 2.36
CA ASP A 55 -18.00 -12.59 3.56
C ASP A 55 -19.33 -11.87 3.26
N THR A 56 -19.28 -10.75 2.53
CA THR A 56 -20.50 -10.00 2.16
C THR A 56 -21.40 -10.81 1.20
N ALA A 57 -20.81 -11.47 0.20
CA ALA A 57 -21.56 -12.31 -0.74
C ALA A 57 -22.23 -13.50 -0.05
N VAL A 58 -21.53 -14.14 0.90
CA VAL A 58 -22.03 -15.28 1.69
C VAL A 58 -23.10 -14.85 2.69
N ALA A 59 -22.88 -13.75 3.42
CA ALA A 59 -23.86 -13.18 4.35
C ALA A 59 -25.14 -12.74 3.61
N GLY A 60 -25.00 -12.29 2.35
CA GLY A 60 -26.11 -11.92 1.50
C GLY A 60 -26.80 -10.61 1.89
N ILE A 61 -26.19 -9.84 2.79
CA ILE A 61 -26.60 -8.51 3.24
C ILE A 61 -25.39 -7.60 3.14
N CYS A 62 -25.61 -6.36 2.69
CA CYS A 62 -24.58 -5.35 2.59
C CYS A 62 -24.25 -4.76 3.97
N ASP A 63 -23.40 -5.44 4.75
CA ASP A 63 -22.98 -4.99 6.09
C ASP A 63 -21.60 -4.31 6.03
N LEU A 64 -21.60 -2.99 5.94
CA LEU A 64 -20.38 -2.19 5.89
C LEU A 64 -19.60 -2.20 7.22
N ASP A 65 -20.28 -2.33 8.35
CA ASP A 65 -19.62 -2.29 9.66
C ASP A 65 -18.92 -3.62 9.97
N ARG A 66 -19.51 -4.73 9.55
CA ARG A 66 -18.83 -6.03 9.52
C ARG A 66 -17.65 -6.03 8.56
N ALA A 67 -17.82 -5.50 7.35
CA ALA A 67 -16.72 -5.37 6.38
C ALA A 67 -15.54 -4.54 6.94
N ARG A 68 -15.81 -3.42 7.62
CA ARG A 68 -14.80 -2.62 8.32
C ARG A 68 -14.13 -3.37 9.45
N THR A 69 -14.88 -4.19 10.18
CA THR A 69 -14.34 -5.01 11.27
C THR A 69 -13.39 -6.08 10.75
N ILE A 70 -13.76 -6.79 9.67
CA ILE A 70 -12.89 -7.75 8.99
C ILE A 70 -11.61 -7.07 8.51
N ALA A 71 -11.75 -5.93 7.84
CA ALA A 71 -10.60 -5.20 7.34
C ALA A 71 -9.66 -4.72 8.45
N ARG A 72 -10.18 -4.22 9.58
CA ARG A 72 -9.39 -3.83 10.76
C ARG A 72 -8.61 -5.02 11.32
N VAL A 73 -9.28 -6.14 11.57
CA VAL A 73 -8.66 -7.35 12.14
C VAL A 73 -7.58 -7.89 11.19
N MET A 74 -7.87 -7.96 9.89
CA MET A 74 -6.89 -8.41 8.90
C MET A 74 -5.72 -7.44 8.74
N SER A 75 -5.96 -6.12 8.75
CA SER A 75 -4.88 -5.14 8.63
C SER A 75 -3.92 -5.22 9.82
N GLU A 76 -4.46 -5.32 11.03
CA GLU A 76 -3.67 -5.44 12.27
C GLU A 76 -2.84 -6.73 12.27
N ASN A 77 -3.43 -7.86 11.89
CA ASN A 77 -2.73 -9.14 11.77
C ASN A 77 -1.61 -9.13 10.71
N LEU A 78 -1.74 -8.28 9.69
CA LEU A 78 -0.77 -8.15 8.60
C LEU A 78 0.18 -6.95 8.79
N GLY A 79 0.20 -6.35 9.98
CA GLY A 79 1.14 -5.26 10.33
C GLY A 79 0.85 -3.92 9.66
N VAL A 80 -0.36 -3.71 9.14
CA VAL A 80 -0.82 -2.45 8.57
C VAL A 80 -1.75 -1.77 9.57
N ALA A 81 -1.50 -0.49 9.88
CA ALA A 81 -2.36 0.27 10.76
C ALA A 81 -3.79 0.33 10.20
N ALA A 82 -4.81 0.07 11.02
CA ALA A 82 -6.20 0.11 10.56
C ALA A 82 -6.62 1.49 10.03
N ALA A 83 -6.02 2.57 10.53
CA ALA A 83 -6.23 3.93 10.05
C ALA A 83 -5.72 4.14 8.60
N ASP A 84 -4.79 3.32 8.13
CA ASP A 84 -4.26 3.37 6.76
C ASP A 84 -5.17 2.61 5.77
N VAL A 85 -6.24 1.96 6.23
CA VAL A 85 -7.11 1.11 5.41
C VAL A 85 -8.54 1.63 5.45
N SER A 86 -9.12 1.85 4.27
CA SER A 86 -10.54 2.17 4.11
C SER A 86 -11.23 1.19 3.18
N VAL A 87 -12.50 0.87 3.49
CA VAL A 87 -13.29 -0.12 2.77
C VAL A 87 -14.58 0.49 2.26
N GLN A 88 -14.93 0.14 1.04
CA GLN A 88 -16.19 0.48 0.40
C GLN A 88 -16.79 -0.78 -0.24
N LEU A 89 -18.12 -0.85 -0.26
CA LEU A 89 -18.90 -1.88 -0.93
C LEU A 89 -19.78 -1.22 -1.99
N ASP A 90 -19.99 -1.87 -3.13
CA ASP A 90 -20.87 -1.40 -4.22
C ASP A 90 -22.36 -1.74 -3.98
N CYS A 91 -22.81 -1.67 -2.73
CA CYS A 91 -24.17 -2.00 -2.34
C CYS A 91 -24.72 -1.01 -1.32
N TRP A 92 -26.05 -0.98 -1.17
CA TRP A 92 -26.70 -0.12 -0.20
C TRP A 92 -26.56 -0.68 1.22
N PRO A 93 -26.05 0.09 2.20
CA PRO A 93 -25.86 -0.40 3.57
C PRO A 93 -27.14 -0.98 4.18
N GLY A 94 -27.05 -2.17 4.75
CA GLY A 94 -28.17 -2.92 5.34
C GLY A 94 -29.12 -3.57 4.32
N ALA A 95 -28.95 -3.35 3.02
CA ALA A 95 -29.82 -3.96 2.02
C ALA A 95 -29.47 -5.45 1.77
N PRO A 96 -30.46 -6.31 1.57
CA PRO A 96 -30.22 -7.67 1.11
C PRO A 96 -29.69 -7.65 -0.32
N LEU A 97 -28.68 -8.48 -0.58
CA LEU A 97 -28.15 -8.67 -1.93
C LEU A 97 -29.06 -9.60 -2.72
N ALA A 98 -29.42 -9.22 -3.95
CA ALA A 98 -30.25 -10.05 -4.81
C ALA A 98 -29.50 -11.28 -5.31
N ARG A 99 -30.24 -12.36 -5.60
CA ARG A 99 -29.67 -13.57 -6.23
C ARG A 99 -29.15 -13.24 -7.62
N ASN A 100 -28.17 -14.03 -8.12
CA ASN A 100 -27.52 -13.82 -9.41
C ASN A 100 -26.86 -12.43 -9.57
N THR A 101 -26.64 -11.71 -8.47
CA THR A 101 -25.84 -10.48 -8.48
C THR A 101 -24.43 -10.76 -7.98
N ALA A 102 -23.59 -9.73 -7.95
CA ALA A 102 -22.26 -9.79 -7.41
C ALA A 102 -22.01 -8.53 -6.59
N VAL A 103 -21.19 -8.65 -5.56
CA VAL A 103 -20.74 -7.55 -4.72
C VAL A 103 -19.26 -7.28 -5.00
N THR A 104 -18.90 -6.01 -5.11
CA THR A 104 -17.53 -5.54 -5.27
C THR A 104 -17.09 -4.84 -3.99
N ALA A 105 -16.05 -5.38 -3.36
CA ALA A 105 -15.35 -4.69 -2.29
C ALA A 105 -14.19 -3.88 -2.86
N SER A 106 -14.09 -2.62 -2.47
CA SER A 106 -12.97 -1.73 -2.77
C SER A 106 -12.23 -1.39 -1.49
N VAL A 107 -10.95 -1.72 -1.42
CA VAL A 107 -10.10 -1.49 -0.26
C VAL A 107 -8.98 -0.53 -0.65
N THR A 108 -8.95 0.63 -0.04
CA THR A 108 -7.92 1.64 -0.26
C THR A 108 -6.93 1.63 0.90
N VAL A 109 -5.65 1.46 0.58
CA VAL A 109 -4.55 1.39 1.54
C VAL A 109 -3.63 2.59 1.31
N ALA A 110 -3.30 3.32 2.38
CA ALA A 110 -2.29 4.37 2.34
C ALA A 110 -0.91 3.74 2.14
N MET A 111 -0.08 4.34 1.29
CA MET A 111 1.28 3.90 1.02
C MET A 111 2.27 4.85 1.72
N PRO A 112 3.33 4.31 2.33
CA PRO A 112 4.33 5.13 3.00
C PRO A 112 5.04 6.03 1.99
N ALA A 113 5.15 7.30 2.36
CA ALA A 113 5.95 8.31 1.67
C ALA A 113 7.44 7.91 1.66
N VAL A 114 8.13 8.21 0.57
CA VAL A 114 9.61 8.19 0.54
C VAL A 114 10.07 9.62 0.78
N ALA A 115 10.66 9.87 1.94
CA ALA A 115 11.36 11.11 2.21
C ALA A 115 12.79 10.95 1.68
N ILE A 116 13.16 11.72 0.65
CA ILE A 116 14.56 11.82 0.20
C ILE A 116 15.14 13.10 0.79
N PRO A 117 15.98 13.01 1.84
CA PRO A 117 16.62 14.17 2.46
C PRO A 117 17.22 15.13 1.43
N GLY A 118 16.80 16.39 1.44
CA GLY A 118 17.36 17.46 0.60
C GLY A 118 16.88 17.49 -0.85
N VAL A 119 15.99 16.60 -1.29
CA VAL A 119 15.44 16.61 -2.67
C VAL A 119 13.95 16.87 -2.68
N ALA A 120 13.15 15.98 -2.08
CA ALA A 120 11.69 16.09 -2.02
C ALA A 120 11.08 15.09 -1.03
N ASP A 121 9.96 15.48 -0.42
CA ASP A 121 9.02 14.55 0.21
C ASP A 121 8.04 14.05 -0.85
N VAL A 122 8.10 12.76 -1.20
CA VAL A 122 7.04 12.15 -2.01
C VAL A 122 5.88 11.90 -1.06
N GLY A 123 4.89 12.80 -1.06
CA GLY A 123 3.73 12.75 -0.15
C GLY A 123 3.03 11.39 -0.13
N ALA A 124 2.35 11.10 0.98
CA ALA A 124 1.60 9.85 1.13
C ALA A 124 0.60 9.71 -0.04
N TRP A 125 0.67 8.58 -0.73
CA TRP A 125 -0.25 8.24 -1.82
C TRP A 125 -1.12 7.04 -1.40
N SER A 126 -2.27 6.87 -2.03
CA SER A 126 -3.17 5.75 -1.72
C SER A 126 -3.29 4.81 -2.91
N TRP A 127 -3.41 3.52 -2.64
CA TRP A 127 -3.65 2.50 -3.66
C TRP A 127 -4.91 1.71 -3.33
N THR A 128 -5.75 1.45 -4.34
CA THR A 128 -7.05 0.77 -4.16
C THR A 128 -7.06 -0.61 -4.83
N ALA A 129 -7.29 -1.66 -4.04
CA ALA A 129 -7.65 -2.99 -4.52
C ALA A 129 -9.16 -3.09 -4.72
N ARG A 130 -9.58 -3.84 -5.73
CA ARG A 130 -11.00 -4.20 -5.93
C ARG A 130 -11.11 -5.70 -6.16
N HIS A 131 -12.10 -6.32 -5.53
CA HIS A 131 -12.45 -7.72 -5.78
C HIS A 131 -13.97 -7.84 -5.88
N ARG A 132 -14.43 -8.62 -6.87
CA ARG A 132 -15.84 -8.85 -7.13
C ARG A 132 -16.16 -10.32 -6.88
N GLU A 133 -17.16 -10.57 -6.03
CA GLU A 133 -17.61 -11.92 -5.67
C GLU A 133 -19.08 -12.12 -6.06
N PRO A 134 -19.43 -13.22 -6.75
CA PRO A 134 -20.82 -13.54 -7.06
C PRO A 134 -21.60 -13.98 -5.79
N VAL A 135 -22.84 -13.54 -5.69
CA VAL A 135 -23.77 -13.96 -4.64
C VAL A 135 -24.37 -15.32 -5.03
N ASP A 136 -24.37 -16.27 -4.09
CA ASP A 136 -24.87 -17.62 -4.35
C ASP A 136 -26.35 -17.59 -4.81
N PRO A 137 -26.66 -18.11 -6.02
CA PRO A 137 -28.03 -18.20 -6.51
C PRO A 137 -28.95 -19.07 -5.64
N TYR A 138 -28.40 -20.07 -4.95
CA TYR A 138 -29.16 -21.09 -4.25
C TYR A 138 -29.32 -20.85 -2.75
N ARG A 139 -28.86 -19.70 -2.22
CA ARG A 139 -28.96 -19.41 -0.78
C ARG A 139 -30.43 -19.51 -0.29
N SER A 140 -30.73 -20.22 0.80
CA SER A 140 -32.04 -20.09 1.45
C SER A 140 -32.05 -18.77 2.22
N ILE A 141 -33.03 -17.91 1.95
CA ILE A 141 -33.22 -16.66 2.73
C ILE A 141 -33.76 -17.10 4.11
N PRO A 142 -33.19 -16.63 5.24
CA PRO A 142 -33.84 -16.76 6.54
C PRO A 142 -35.05 -15.83 6.66
#